data_AF-A0A0M3HFD3-F1
#
_entry.id   AF-A0A0M3HFD3-F1
#
_cell.length_a   1.000
_cell.length_b   1.000
_cell.length_c   1.000
_cell.angle_alpha   90.00
_cell.angle_beta   90.00
_cell.angle_gamma   90.00
#
_symmetry.space_group_name_H-M   'P 1'
#
loop_
_entity.id
_entity.type
_entity.pdbx_description
1 polymer ?
#
loop_
_entity_poly.entity_id
_entity_poly.type
_entity_poly.pdbx_seq_one_letter_code
_entity_poly.pdbx_strand_id
1 'polypeptide(L)'
;MRLVSIILQLQGRKGEARTWPNCRKAGVSHSNLRPKTSVHVLWRAPETSEGGCVIFRASVIASKKLWYAEDGPLTKKFCIADIFENFSAENYKKALPTDDDTSECCACDEAKYSLEFIGLWSKDTHPKDYPTLEHLTHFTDMLGASHSANYTMWKFGMIATDGMKEIAEWGNTFKGEQEMKEHASEIRTLMKIKGLWYPEVQGRTHSSFIVNKYHHLASLAAMFGPSPDWCVGISSVNLCLPDCTWVPERTFELLPFDAGTDNGPTYMSPNNPAEPRIPIHPITTKLDKRSPFYSEETDVIAPLARLVLRREEIIKSECKSVEEYQKVAFNATNTSEDEEYKDRSKS
;
A
#
# COMPACT_ATOMS: atom_id res chain seq x y z
N MET A 1 -24.06 10.50 15.08
CA MET A 1 -24.33 10.87 16.48
C MET A 1 -25.30 9.86 17.09
N ARG A 2 -24.81 8.90 17.88
CA ARG A 2 -25.57 8.23 18.95
C ARG A 2 -24.57 7.52 19.87
N LEU A 3 -24.78 7.72 21.17
CA LEU A 3 -23.97 7.27 22.28
C LEU A 3 -23.75 5.74 22.27
N VAL A 4 -22.53 5.30 22.58
CA VAL A 4 -22.23 3.88 22.83
C VAL A 4 -22.17 3.64 24.33
N SER A 5 -23.22 2.99 24.84
CA SER A 5 -23.11 2.16 26.05
C SER A 5 -22.60 0.78 25.65
N ILE A 6 -21.74 0.19 26.46
CA ILE A 6 -21.44 -1.25 26.37
C ILE A 6 -22.73 -2.00 26.74
N ILE A 7 -23.46 -2.50 25.75
CA ILE A 7 -24.62 -3.36 25.95
C ILE A 7 -24.19 -4.79 25.61
N LEU A 8 -23.93 -5.59 26.65
CA LEU A 8 -23.94 -7.05 26.54
C LEU A 8 -25.39 -7.51 26.33
N GLN A 9 -25.79 -7.76 25.08
CA GLN A 9 -27.06 -8.42 24.78
C GLN A 9 -26.93 -9.92 25.01
N LEU A 10 -27.39 -10.39 26.16
CA LEU A 10 -27.63 -11.81 26.41
C LEU A 10 -28.93 -12.23 25.69
N GLN A 11 -28.84 -12.56 24.40
CA GLN A 11 -29.92 -13.28 23.72
C GLN A 11 -29.49 -14.72 23.47
N GLY A 12 -29.96 -15.63 24.31
CA GLY A 12 -29.75 -17.06 24.16
C GLY A 12 -30.27 -17.87 25.34
N ARG A 13 -31.27 -18.72 25.05
CA ARG A 13 -31.95 -19.76 25.86
C ARG A 13 -31.48 -19.98 27.31
N LYS A 14 -32.41 -19.82 28.27
CA LYS A 14 -32.38 -20.26 29.68
C LYS A 14 -31.03 -20.84 30.20
N GLY A 15 -30.29 -20.03 30.96
CA GLY A 15 -30.10 -20.37 32.37
C GLY A 15 -28.69 -20.68 32.92
N GLU A 16 -27.58 -20.48 32.20
CA GLU A 16 -26.23 -20.84 32.73
C GLU A 16 -25.31 -19.66 33.09
N ALA A 17 -25.48 -18.52 32.43
CA ALA A 17 -24.72 -17.30 32.69
C ALA A 17 -25.66 -16.09 32.81
N ARG A 18 -25.22 -15.08 33.56
CA ARG A 18 -25.92 -13.81 33.78
C ARG A 18 -24.92 -12.66 33.82
N THR A 19 -25.39 -11.44 33.55
CA THR A 19 -24.60 -10.23 33.84
C THR A 19 -24.25 -10.18 35.32
N TRP A 20 -22.99 -9.89 35.64
CA TRP A 20 -22.53 -9.82 37.02
C TRP A 20 -23.15 -8.59 37.69
N PRO A 21 -23.86 -8.75 38.82
CA PRO A 21 -24.57 -7.65 39.47
C PRO A 21 -23.67 -6.46 39.83
N ASN A 22 -22.41 -6.75 40.19
CA ASN A 22 -21.43 -5.77 40.66
C ASN A 22 -20.54 -5.20 39.55
N CYS A 23 -20.69 -5.67 38.30
CA CYS A 23 -19.96 -5.14 37.13
C CYS A 23 -20.85 -5.22 35.89
N ARG A 24 -21.94 -4.45 35.89
CA ARG A 24 -23.00 -4.53 34.87
C ARG A 24 -22.54 -4.16 33.45
N LYS A 25 -21.45 -3.40 33.33
CA LYS A 25 -20.94 -2.91 32.04
C LYS A 25 -20.07 -3.95 31.30
N ALA A 26 -19.42 -4.88 32.00
CA ALA A 26 -18.43 -5.77 31.37
C ALA A 26 -18.33 -7.18 32.00
N GLY A 27 -18.99 -7.43 33.13
CA GLY A 27 -18.89 -8.68 33.87
C GLY A 27 -19.99 -9.68 33.52
N VAL A 28 -19.59 -10.93 33.29
CA VAL A 28 -20.49 -12.10 33.20
C VAL A 28 -20.16 -13.06 34.33
N SER A 29 -21.17 -13.72 34.87
CA SER A 29 -21.02 -14.72 35.93
C SER A 29 -21.98 -15.89 35.77
N HIS A 30 -21.75 -16.94 36.53
CA HIS A 30 -22.68 -18.06 36.62
C HIS A 30 -24.04 -17.62 37.19
N SER A 31 -25.12 -18.20 36.67
CA SER A 31 -26.48 -18.06 37.21
C SER A 31 -26.74 -19.02 38.38
N ASN A 32 -26.02 -20.14 38.43
CA ASN A 32 -26.15 -21.20 39.43
C ASN A 32 -24.83 -21.96 39.62
N LEU A 33 -24.71 -22.72 40.72
CA LEU A 33 -23.51 -23.48 41.09
C LEU A 33 -23.49 -24.92 40.56
N ARG A 34 -24.37 -25.29 39.60
CA ARG A 34 -24.32 -26.63 39.01
C ARG A 34 -23.01 -26.78 38.22
N PRO A 35 -22.34 -27.96 38.27
CA PRO A 35 -21.17 -28.24 37.45
C PRO A 35 -21.47 -28.02 35.96
N LYS A 36 -20.52 -27.41 35.24
CA LYS A 36 -20.64 -27.10 33.80
C LYS A 36 -19.34 -27.47 33.12
N THR A 37 -19.43 -28.03 31.92
CA THR A 37 -18.28 -28.36 31.07
C THR A 37 -17.97 -27.25 30.07
N SER A 38 -18.96 -26.41 29.72
CA SER A 38 -18.78 -25.23 28.88
C SER A 38 -19.78 -24.13 29.23
N VAL A 39 -19.47 -22.89 28.85
CA VAL A 39 -20.37 -21.73 28.91
C VAL A 39 -20.08 -20.87 27.68
N HIS A 40 -21.11 -20.35 27.02
CA HIS A 40 -20.99 -19.51 25.83
C HIS A 40 -21.64 -18.15 26.06
N VAL A 41 -20.97 -17.08 25.62
CA VAL A 41 -21.52 -15.72 25.63
C VAL A 41 -21.24 -15.02 24.31
N LEU A 42 -22.20 -14.22 23.88
CA LEU A 42 -22.02 -13.33 22.73
C LEU A 42 -21.40 -12.03 23.21
N TRP A 43 -20.34 -11.61 22.54
CA TRP A 43 -19.71 -10.31 22.71
C TRP A 43 -19.68 -9.61 21.36
N ARG A 44 -20.02 -8.31 21.36
CA ARG A 44 -19.92 -7.45 20.18
C ARG A 44 -18.70 -6.55 20.34
N ALA A 45 -17.83 -6.56 19.34
CA ALA A 45 -16.65 -5.70 19.31
C ALA A 45 -17.04 -4.21 19.31
N PRO A 46 -16.26 -3.34 19.97
CA PRO A 46 -16.45 -1.89 19.90
C PRO A 46 -16.12 -1.35 18.50
N GLU A 47 -16.81 -0.28 18.08
CA GLU A 47 -16.72 0.31 16.73
C GLU A 47 -15.57 1.34 16.57
N THR A 48 -14.50 1.25 17.36
CA THR A 48 -13.44 2.30 17.39
C THR A 48 -12.38 2.09 16.32
N SER A 49 -12.02 3.16 15.61
CA SER A 49 -10.93 3.22 14.61
C SER A 49 -9.53 3.48 15.20
N GLU A 50 -9.44 3.77 16.50
CA GLU A 50 -8.16 3.98 17.18
C GLU A 50 -7.63 2.64 17.71
N GLY A 51 -6.38 2.31 17.35
CA GLY A 51 -5.72 1.04 17.67
C GLY A 51 -5.86 0.65 19.13
N GLY A 52 -6.73 -0.34 19.39
CA GLY A 52 -7.07 -0.80 20.72
C GLY A 52 -7.16 -2.33 20.79
N CYS A 53 -6.80 -2.88 21.95
CA CYS A 53 -6.95 -4.30 22.23
C CYS A 53 -7.92 -4.53 23.39
N VAL A 54 -8.78 -5.54 23.24
CA VAL A 54 -9.71 -6.01 24.27
C VAL A 54 -9.14 -7.27 24.90
N ILE A 55 -9.11 -7.30 26.23
CA ILE A 55 -8.61 -8.45 27.00
C ILE A 55 -9.79 -9.08 27.75
N PHE A 56 -10.07 -10.34 27.44
CA PHE A 56 -10.98 -11.19 28.20
C PHE A 56 -10.19 -11.90 29.30
N ARG A 57 -10.71 -11.84 30.52
CA ARG A 57 -10.22 -12.60 31.67
C ARG A 57 -11.36 -13.43 32.23
N ALA A 58 -11.08 -14.70 32.51
CA ALA A 58 -12.01 -15.62 33.13
C ALA A 58 -11.47 -16.15 34.46
N SER A 59 -12.39 -16.49 35.36
CA SER A 59 -12.09 -17.21 36.59
C SER A 59 -13.02 -18.42 36.71
N VAL A 60 -12.46 -19.59 37.02
CA VAL A 60 -13.18 -20.85 37.08
C VAL A 60 -13.09 -21.42 38.48
N ILE A 61 -14.23 -21.69 39.11
CA ILE A 61 -14.31 -22.34 40.42
C ILE A 61 -14.54 -23.83 40.19
N ALA A 62 -13.52 -24.66 40.45
CA ALA A 62 -13.62 -26.11 40.30
C ALA A 62 -14.16 -26.78 41.57
N SER A 63 -13.83 -26.25 42.76
CA SER A 63 -14.38 -26.71 44.03
C SER A 63 -14.37 -25.58 45.07
N LYS A 64 -14.91 -25.83 46.28
CA LYS A 64 -14.91 -24.85 47.39
C LYS A 64 -13.51 -24.35 47.77
N LYS A 65 -12.46 -25.11 47.48
CA LYS A 65 -11.06 -24.78 47.82
C LYS A 65 -10.15 -24.58 46.60
N LEU A 66 -10.66 -24.80 45.38
CA LEU A 66 -9.86 -24.78 44.16
C LEU A 66 -10.55 -23.89 43.12
N TRP A 67 -9.86 -22.81 42.75
CA TRP A 67 -10.27 -21.87 41.72
C TRP A 67 -9.05 -21.47 40.89
N TYR A 68 -9.29 -21.10 39.65
CA TYR A 68 -8.30 -20.66 38.67
C TYR A 68 -8.68 -19.25 38.19
N ALA A 69 -7.71 -18.37 38.02
CA ALA A 69 -7.93 -17.04 37.45
C ALA A 69 -6.64 -16.51 36.83
N GLU A 70 -6.78 -15.66 35.81
CA GLU A 70 -5.69 -14.88 35.20
C GLU A 70 -4.54 -15.68 34.56
N ASP A 71 -4.56 -17.02 34.61
CA ASP A 71 -3.54 -17.90 34.03
C ASP A 71 -3.79 -18.26 32.56
N GLY A 72 -2.76 -18.09 31.72
CA GLY A 72 -2.63 -18.67 30.37
C GLY A 72 -3.93 -18.71 29.54
N PRO A 73 -4.58 -19.88 29.38
CA PRO A 73 -5.77 -20.04 28.55
C PRO A 73 -7.01 -19.28 29.06
N LEU A 74 -7.04 -18.84 30.32
CA LEU A 74 -8.13 -18.04 30.91
C LEU A 74 -8.02 -16.55 30.61
N THR A 75 -6.95 -16.13 29.93
CA THR A 75 -6.77 -14.76 29.43
C THR A 75 -6.64 -14.78 27.90
N LYS A 76 -7.49 -14.03 27.20
CA LYS A 76 -7.43 -13.89 25.74
C LYS A 76 -7.45 -12.42 25.34
N LYS A 77 -6.43 -11.99 24.60
CA LYS A 77 -6.31 -10.64 24.04
C LYS A 77 -6.71 -10.68 22.57
N PHE A 78 -7.66 -9.83 22.20
CA PHE A 78 -8.07 -9.57 20.82
C PHE A 78 -7.72 -8.14 20.49
N CYS A 79 -6.90 -7.92 19.48
CA CYS A 79 -6.61 -6.59 18.96
C CYS A 79 -7.36 -6.40 17.65
N ILE A 80 -7.60 -5.14 17.27
CA ILE A 80 -7.84 -4.82 15.87
C ILE A 80 -6.67 -5.42 15.10
N ALA A 81 -6.94 -6.35 14.19
CA ALA A 81 -5.92 -6.88 13.31
C ALA A 81 -5.42 -5.71 12.46
N ASP A 82 -4.11 -5.57 12.25
CA ASP A 82 -3.59 -4.68 11.22
C ASP A 82 -4.10 -5.20 9.87
N ILE A 83 -5.24 -4.66 9.44
CA ILE A 83 -5.95 -5.02 8.22
C ILE A 83 -5.04 -4.81 7.00
N PHE A 84 -4.00 -3.99 7.16
CA PHE A 84 -3.00 -3.66 6.15
C PHE A 84 -1.96 -4.75 5.89
N GLU A 85 -1.61 -5.62 6.86
CA GLU A 85 -0.52 -6.59 6.64
C GLU A 85 -0.97 -7.94 6.09
N ASN A 86 -2.20 -8.39 6.36
CA ASN A 86 -2.56 -9.79 6.11
C ASN A 86 -3.68 -10.02 5.07
N PHE A 87 -4.63 -9.11 4.88
CA PHE A 87 -5.79 -9.41 4.02
C PHE A 87 -5.65 -8.90 2.58
N SER A 88 -5.06 -7.71 2.41
CA SER A 88 -4.78 -7.12 1.09
C SER A 88 -3.34 -7.38 0.63
N ALA A 89 -2.40 -7.48 1.58
CA ALA A 89 -1.02 -7.73 1.26
C ALA A 89 -0.82 -9.14 0.66
N GLU A 90 -1.59 -10.18 0.96
CA GLU A 90 -1.39 -11.47 0.26
C GLU A 90 -1.76 -11.40 -1.23
N ASN A 91 -2.81 -10.66 -1.61
CA ASN A 91 -3.17 -10.48 -3.00
C ASN A 91 -2.26 -9.45 -3.71
N TYR A 92 -1.84 -8.40 -3.01
CA TYR A 92 -0.88 -7.41 -3.53
C TYR A 92 0.56 -7.97 -3.59
N LYS A 93 0.99 -8.77 -2.59
CA LYS A 93 2.27 -9.52 -2.57
C LYS A 93 2.26 -10.73 -3.51
N LYS A 94 1.12 -11.21 -4.00
CA LYS A 94 1.09 -12.13 -5.15
C LYS A 94 1.44 -11.42 -6.46
N ALA A 95 1.16 -10.12 -6.53
CA ALA A 95 1.44 -9.30 -7.71
C ALA A 95 2.85 -8.69 -7.70
N LEU A 96 3.48 -8.58 -6.53
CA LEU A 96 4.89 -8.20 -6.36
C LEU A 96 5.75 -9.46 -6.09
N PRO A 97 6.93 -9.63 -6.72
CA PRO A 97 7.88 -10.66 -6.33
C PRO A 97 8.29 -10.50 -4.86
N THR A 98 8.38 -11.61 -4.12
CA THR A 98 8.92 -11.62 -2.75
C THR A 98 10.43 -11.45 -2.79
N ASP A 99 10.90 -10.24 -2.54
CA ASP A 99 12.31 -9.95 -2.29
C ASP A 99 12.65 -10.18 -0.82
N ASP A 100 13.89 -10.59 -0.55
CA ASP A 100 14.43 -10.61 0.81
C ASP A 100 14.86 -9.19 1.19
N ASP A 101 14.02 -8.54 1.99
CA ASP A 101 14.25 -7.19 2.54
C ASP A 101 15.57 -7.08 3.35
N THR A 102 16.20 -8.20 3.71
CA THR A 102 17.46 -8.23 4.48
C THR A 102 18.71 -8.43 3.61
N SER A 103 18.56 -8.63 2.30
CA SER A 103 19.69 -8.90 1.41
C SER A 103 20.37 -7.61 0.93
N GLU A 104 21.63 -7.41 1.33
CA GLU A 104 22.45 -6.33 0.81
C GLU A 104 22.94 -6.64 -0.62
N CYS A 105 22.81 -5.68 -1.54
CA CYS A 105 23.26 -5.87 -2.91
C CYS A 105 24.78 -5.99 -3.02
N CYS A 106 25.27 -7.05 -3.67
CA CYS A 106 26.70 -7.31 -3.88
C CYS A 106 27.17 -7.17 -5.34
N ALA A 107 26.28 -6.84 -6.29
CA ALA A 107 26.64 -6.63 -7.69
C ALA A 107 27.47 -5.35 -7.88
N CYS A 108 28.69 -5.46 -8.44
CA CYS A 108 29.55 -4.29 -8.69
C CYS A 108 29.26 -3.60 -10.04
N ASP A 109 28.86 -4.38 -11.04
CA ASP A 109 28.47 -3.84 -12.35
C ASP A 109 27.18 -3.01 -12.23
N GLU A 110 26.96 -2.04 -13.11
CA GLU A 110 25.65 -1.38 -13.25
C GLU A 110 24.78 -2.16 -14.25
N ALA A 111 23.46 -2.00 -14.17
CA ALA A 111 22.54 -2.59 -15.14
C ALA A 111 21.58 -1.54 -15.67
N LYS A 112 21.44 -1.50 -17.00
CA LYS A 112 20.42 -0.71 -17.68
C LYS A 112 19.19 -1.58 -17.90
N TYR A 113 18.04 -1.06 -17.51
CA TYR A 113 16.74 -1.69 -17.71
C TYR A 113 15.88 -0.86 -18.66
N SER A 114 15.14 -1.53 -19.54
CA SER A 114 13.93 -0.98 -20.13
C SER A 114 12.75 -1.22 -19.21
N LEU A 115 11.86 -0.24 -19.20
CA LEU A 115 10.58 -0.23 -18.53
C LEU A 115 9.51 -0.13 -19.62
N GLU A 116 8.58 -1.08 -19.65
CA GLU A 116 7.36 -1.03 -20.47
C GLU A 116 6.15 -1.01 -19.55
N PHE A 117 5.35 0.05 -19.63
CA PHE A 117 4.05 0.13 -18.95
C PHE A 117 2.94 -0.12 -19.98
N ILE A 118 2.01 -1.00 -19.62
CA ILE A 118 0.89 -1.43 -20.47
C ILE A 118 -0.39 -1.16 -19.71
N GLY A 119 -1.27 -0.32 -20.26
CA GLY A 119 -2.59 -0.08 -19.67
C GLY A 119 -3.54 -1.25 -19.91
N LEU A 120 -4.27 -1.67 -18.88
CA LEU A 120 -5.26 -2.76 -18.93
C LEU A 120 -6.66 -2.31 -18.45
N TRP A 121 -6.75 -1.13 -17.85
CA TRP A 121 -7.99 -0.53 -17.37
C TRP A 121 -8.90 -0.18 -18.54
N SER A 122 -10.06 -0.84 -18.60
CA SER A 122 -11.09 -0.61 -19.62
C SER A 122 -12.47 -0.89 -19.04
N LYS A 123 -13.51 -0.52 -19.78
CA LYS A 123 -14.89 -0.82 -19.43
C LYS A 123 -15.17 -2.32 -19.34
N ASP A 124 -14.46 -3.14 -20.10
CA ASP A 124 -14.64 -4.60 -20.09
C ASP A 124 -13.98 -5.24 -18.87
N THR A 125 -12.81 -4.75 -18.46
CA THR A 125 -12.08 -5.28 -17.29
C THR A 125 -12.62 -4.73 -15.97
N HIS A 126 -13.12 -3.48 -15.97
CA HIS A 126 -13.61 -2.76 -14.80
C HIS A 126 -14.98 -2.11 -15.09
N PRO A 127 -16.05 -2.90 -15.29
CA PRO A 127 -17.34 -2.38 -15.78
C PRO A 127 -18.11 -1.53 -14.78
N LYS A 128 -17.92 -1.77 -13.48
CA LYS A 128 -18.66 -1.07 -12.42
C LYS A 128 -18.25 0.39 -12.37
N ASP A 129 -19.21 1.27 -12.65
CA ASP A 129 -19.06 2.73 -12.63
C ASP A 129 -17.90 3.26 -13.48
N TYR A 130 -17.45 2.51 -14.51
CA TYR A 130 -16.42 2.97 -15.43
C TYR A 130 -16.78 4.37 -15.96
N PRO A 131 -15.84 5.34 -16.01
CA PRO A 131 -16.14 6.72 -16.35
C PRO A 131 -16.95 6.85 -17.64
N THR A 132 -18.13 7.45 -17.55
CA THR A 132 -19.03 7.63 -18.70
C THR A 132 -18.46 8.61 -19.73
N LEU A 133 -17.68 9.59 -19.25
CA LEU A 133 -16.89 10.50 -20.06
C LEU A 133 -15.54 9.85 -20.40
N GLU A 134 -15.54 8.88 -21.33
CA GLU A 134 -14.35 8.09 -21.68
C GLU A 134 -13.15 8.93 -22.12
N HIS A 135 -13.39 10.10 -22.72
CA HIS A 135 -12.32 11.03 -23.11
C HIS A 135 -11.51 11.61 -21.94
N LEU A 136 -11.98 11.45 -20.70
CA LEU A 136 -11.24 11.81 -19.48
C LEU A 136 -10.42 10.64 -18.95
N THR A 137 -10.55 9.44 -19.51
CA THR A 137 -9.80 8.26 -19.01
C THR A 137 -8.34 8.34 -19.40
N HIS A 138 -7.46 8.13 -18.42
CA HIS A 138 -6.02 8.15 -18.64
C HIS A 138 -5.23 7.51 -17.49
N PHE A 139 -3.98 7.18 -17.76
CA PHE A 139 -2.90 7.12 -16.78
C PHE A 139 -2.07 8.38 -16.97
N THR A 140 -1.82 9.14 -15.90
CA THR A 140 -1.02 10.37 -15.99
C THR A 140 0.42 10.08 -16.37
N ASP A 141 1.18 11.14 -16.64
CA ASP A 141 2.63 11.04 -16.64
C ASP A 141 3.08 10.40 -15.32
N MET A 142 3.98 9.44 -15.46
CA MET A 142 4.41 8.58 -14.37
C MET A 142 5.75 9.09 -13.88
N LEU A 143 5.89 9.15 -12.56
CA LEU A 143 7.15 9.49 -11.91
C LEU A 143 7.69 8.26 -11.22
N GLY A 144 8.99 8.04 -11.35
CA GLY A 144 9.70 7.00 -10.62
C GLY A 144 11.17 7.32 -10.47
N ALA A 145 11.88 6.46 -9.77
CA ALA A 145 13.33 6.53 -9.68
C ALA A 145 13.96 5.16 -9.45
N SER A 146 15.21 5.00 -9.90
CA SER A 146 16.12 4.05 -9.27
C SER A 146 16.80 4.71 -8.09
N HIS A 147 16.75 4.08 -6.92
CA HIS A 147 17.13 4.69 -5.66
C HIS A 147 17.75 3.71 -4.67
N SER A 148 18.35 4.25 -3.61
CA SER A 148 18.87 3.48 -2.48
C SER A 148 17.75 3.14 -1.48
N ALA A 149 18.06 2.27 -0.50
CA ALA A 149 17.15 1.98 0.61
C ALA A 149 16.89 3.18 1.54
N ASN A 150 17.68 4.25 1.45
CA ASN A 150 17.53 5.45 2.27
C ASN A 150 16.51 6.45 1.70
N TYR A 151 15.94 6.17 0.53
CA TYR A 151 14.85 6.94 -0.06
C TYR A 151 13.61 6.06 -0.21
N THR A 152 12.44 6.63 0.06
CA THR A 152 11.15 5.96 -0.15
C THR A 152 10.22 6.94 -0.84
N MET A 153 9.84 6.63 -2.09
CA MET A 153 8.90 7.45 -2.86
C MET A 153 7.48 7.37 -2.26
N TRP A 154 7.02 6.16 -2.01
CA TRP A 154 5.76 5.85 -1.34
C TRP A 154 5.83 4.42 -0.80
N LYS A 155 5.08 4.09 0.25
CA LYS A 155 4.97 2.74 0.80
C LYS A 155 3.66 2.60 1.56
N PHE A 156 3.08 1.41 1.56
CA PHE A 156 1.89 1.16 2.37
C PHE A 156 2.14 1.41 3.85
N GLY A 157 1.14 2.00 4.51
CA GLY A 157 1.22 2.40 5.90
C GLY A 157 1.97 3.71 6.16
N MET A 158 2.61 4.31 5.15
CA MET A 158 3.20 5.65 5.25
C MET A 158 2.20 6.72 4.83
N ILE A 159 2.36 7.93 5.38
CA ILE A 159 1.62 9.12 4.93
C ILE A 159 2.22 9.61 3.61
N ALA A 160 1.38 9.89 2.61
CA ALA A 160 1.82 10.47 1.34
C ALA A 160 2.50 11.84 1.53
N THR A 161 3.63 12.04 0.85
CA THR A 161 4.29 13.35 0.74
C THR A 161 3.45 14.32 -0.07
N ASP A 162 3.85 15.60 -0.12
CA ASP A 162 3.15 16.58 -0.97
C ASP A 162 3.34 16.25 -2.46
N GLY A 163 4.51 15.75 -2.85
CA GLY A 163 4.76 15.24 -4.19
C GLY A 163 3.87 14.05 -4.55
N MET A 164 3.74 13.07 -3.66
CA MET A 164 2.86 11.93 -3.89
C MET A 164 1.38 12.35 -3.94
N LYS A 165 0.96 13.30 -3.11
CA LYS A 165 -0.38 13.90 -3.19
C LYS A 165 -0.62 14.54 -4.55
N GLU A 166 0.32 15.33 -5.06
CA GLU A 166 0.15 16.01 -6.35
C GLU A 166 0.06 15.04 -7.54
N ILE A 167 0.82 13.94 -7.48
CA ILE A 167 0.72 12.85 -8.44
C ILE A 167 -0.65 12.20 -8.37
N ALA A 168 -1.14 11.91 -7.15
CA ALA A 168 -2.38 11.18 -6.93
C ALA A 168 -3.64 11.98 -7.27
N GLU A 169 -3.71 13.27 -6.95
CA GLU A 169 -4.93 14.08 -7.15
C GLU A 169 -4.98 14.76 -8.53
N TRP A 170 -3.82 15.11 -9.10
CA TRP A 170 -3.76 15.95 -10.31
C TRP A 170 -2.89 15.38 -11.42
N GLY A 171 -2.17 14.29 -11.18
CA GLY A 171 -1.19 13.78 -12.13
C GLY A 171 0.02 14.68 -12.33
N ASN A 172 0.26 15.63 -11.41
CA ASN A 172 1.37 16.56 -11.52
C ASN A 172 2.63 15.98 -10.86
N THR A 173 3.68 15.78 -11.65
CA THR A 173 4.95 15.20 -11.15
C THR A 173 5.91 16.24 -10.59
N PHE A 174 5.64 17.55 -10.80
CA PHE A 174 6.59 18.62 -10.49
C PHE A 174 7.10 18.61 -9.05
N LYS A 175 6.20 18.49 -8.06
CA LYS A 175 6.59 18.49 -6.65
C LYS A 175 7.34 17.21 -6.26
N GLY A 176 6.92 16.05 -6.78
CA GLY A 176 7.64 14.79 -6.58
C GLY A 176 9.06 14.80 -7.16
N GLU A 177 9.25 15.45 -8.30
CA GLU A 177 10.58 15.65 -8.89
C GLU A 177 11.48 16.52 -8.00
N GLN A 178 10.92 17.58 -7.39
CA GLN A 178 11.66 18.39 -6.42
C GLN A 178 12.08 17.58 -5.20
N GLU A 179 11.17 16.77 -4.63
CA GLU A 179 11.47 15.90 -3.49
C GLU A 179 12.57 14.87 -3.81
N MET A 180 12.58 14.32 -5.03
CA MET A 180 13.65 13.43 -5.51
C MET A 180 14.99 14.17 -5.64
N LYS A 181 14.98 15.40 -6.15
CA LYS A 181 16.19 16.24 -6.29
C LYS A 181 16.77 16.66 -4.94
N GLU A 182 15.92 16.93 -3.95
CA GLU A 182 16.36 17.17 -2.57
C GLU A 182 17.10 15.95 -1.98
N HIS A 183 16.81 14.74 -2.48
CA HIS A 183 17.48 13.49 -2.13
C HIS A 183 18.40 12.98 -3.25
N ALA A 184 18.98 13.86 -4.06
CA ALA A 184 19.73 13.49 -5.25
C ALA A 184 20.89 12.50 -5.02
N SER A 185 21.46 12.43 -3.81
CA SER A 185 22.48 11.42 -3.45
C SER A 185 21.93 9.99 -3.38
N GLU A 186 20.62 9.85 -3.19
CA GLU A 186 19.91 8.59 -3.05
C GLU A 186 19.16 8.19 -4.33
N ILE A 187 19.28 8.98 -5.41
CA ILE A 187 18.60 8.78 -6.69
C ILE A 187 19.63 8.61 -7.81
N ARG A 188 19.64 7.44 -8.45
CA ARG A 188 20.53 7.15 -9.58
C ARG A 188 19.95 7.55 -10.92
N THR A 189 18.65 7.40 -11.12
CA THR A 189 17.95 7.80 -12.34
C THR A 189 16.54 8.22 -11.99
N LEU A 190 16.19 9.46 -12.33
CA LEU A 190 14.81 9.94 -12.28
C LEU A 190 14.09 9.48 -13.56
N MET A 191 12.96 8.80 -13.40
CA MET A 191 12.15 8.26 -14.49
C MET A 191 10.91 9.15 -14.69
N LYS A 192 10.84 9.82 -15.84
CA LYS A 192 9.60 10.48 -16.32
C LYS A 192 9.09 9.68 -17.50
N ILE A 193 7.94 9.05 -17.35
CA ILE A 193 7.33 8.23 -18.40
C ILE A 193 6.06 8.92 -18.86
N LYS A 194 5.92 9.07 -20.18
CA LYS A 194 4.73 9.67 -20.78
C LYS A 194 3.49 8.82 -20.44
N GLY A 195 2.44 9.48 -19.96
CA GLY A 195 1.16 8.86 -19.64
C GLY A 195 0.42 8.30 -20.86
N LEU A 196 -0.65 7.55 -20.58
CA LEU A 196 -1.53 6.95 -21.58
C LEU A 196 -2.89 7.62 -21.50
N TRP A 197 -3.31 8.29 -22.56
CA TRP A 197 -4.54 9.08 -22.60
C TRP A 197 -5.52 8.50 -23.60
N TYR A 198 -6.82 8.69 -23.38
CA TYR A 198 -7.85 8.35 -24.36
C TYR A 198 -7.49 8.89 -25.76
N PRO A 199 -7.64 8.08 -26.84
CA PRO A 199 -8.23 6.74 -26.88
C PRO A 199 -7.24 5.58 -26.60
N GLU A 200 -5.99 5.87 -26.24
CA GLU A 200 -4.89 4.91 -26.09
C GLU A 200 -4.61 4.54 -24.63
N VAL A 201 -5.63 4.52 -23.77
CA VAL A 201 -5.48 4.18 -22.33
C VAL A 201 -4.92 2.76 -22.15
N GLN A 202 -5.26 1.83 -23.04
CA GLN A 202 -4.74 0.46 -23.07
C GLN A 202 -3.48 0.31 -23.94
N GLY A 203 -2.85 1.44 -24.27
CA GLY A 203 -1.61 1.50 -25.03
C GLY A 203 -0.40 1.07 -24.21
N ARG A 204 0.78 1.40 -24.74
CA ARG A 204 2.06 1.10 -24.11
C ARG A 204 2.98 2.30 -24.14
N THR A 205 3.73 2.49 -23.07
CA THR A 205 4.74 3.55 -22.96
C THR A 205 6.02 2.94 -22.42
N HIS A 206 7.16 3.50 -22.84
CA HIS A 206 8.46 2.92 -22.59
C HIS A 206 9.39 3.96 -21.97
N SER A 207 10.31 3.50 -21.13
CA SER A 207 11.42 4.30 -20.62
C SER A 207 12.61 3.40 -20.32
N SER A 208 13.72 3.98 -19.88
CA SER A 208 14.87 3.21 -19.41
C SER A 208 15.50 3.88 -18.19
N PHE A 209 16.11 3.07 -17.34
CA PHE A 209 16.79 3.54 -16.15
C PHE A 209 17.99 2.67 -15.83
N ILE A 210 18.89 3.19 -14.99
CA ILE A 210 20.10 2.49 -14.58
C ILE A 210 20.04 2.23 -13.08
N VAL A 211 20.46 1.04 -12.67
CA VAL A 211 20.69 0.68 -11.27
C VAL A 211 22.16 0.35 -11.05
N ASN A 212 22.60 0.51 -9.81
CA ASN A 212 23.92 0.09 -9.36
C ASN A 212 23.85 -0.48 -7.95
N LYS A 213 24.98 -0.94 -7.41
CA LYS A 213 25.06 -1.57 -6.08
C LYS A 213 24.30 -0.81 -5.00
N TYR A 214 24.47 0.51 -4.94
CA TYR A 214 23.87 1.34 -3.91
C TYR A 214 22.41 1.70 -4.23
N HIS A 215 22.11 1.99 -5.50
CA HIS A 215 20.79 2.37 -6.00
C HIS A 215 20.15 1.22 -6.78
N HIS A 216 19.87 0.12 -6.08
CA HIS A 216 19.37 -1.13 -6.67
C HIS A 216 17.85 -1.28 -6.58
N LEU A 217 17.16 -0.32 -5.96
CA LEU A 217 15.71 -0.32 -5.83
C LEU A 217 15.06 0.50 -6.94
N ALA A 218 13.85 0.13 -7.34
CA ALA A 218 13.03 0.90 -8.26
C ALA A 218 11.64 1.17 -7.67
N SER A 219 11.20 2.43 -7.76
CA SER A 219 9.85 2.86 -7.42
C SER A 219 9.23 3.65 -8.57
N LEU A 220 7.91 3.54 -8.71
CA LEU A 220 7.11 4.23 -9.72
C LEU A 220 5.71 4.47 -9.16
N ALA A 221 5.10 5.61 -9.49
CA ALA A 221 3.67 5.85 -9.29
C ALA A 221 3.06 6.58 -10.49
N ALA A 222 1.81 6.26 -10.78
CA ALA A 222 0.98 6.95 -11.76
C ALA A 222 -0.47 6.96 -11.26
N MET A 223 -1.13 8.11 -11.35
CA MET A 223 -2.57 8.17 -11.12
C MET A 223 -3.29 7.61 -12.35
N PHE A 224 -4.38 6.89 -12.13
CA PHE A 224 -5.36 6.54 -13.17
C PHE A 224 -6.62 7.36 -12.95
N GLY A 225 -7.08 8.03 -14.00
CA GLY A 225 -7.98 9.18 -13.89
C GLY A 225 -9.18 9.07 -14.83
N PRO A 226 -10.32 9.70 -14.48
CA PRO A 226 -10.53 10.46 -13.24
C PRO A 226 -10.59 9.54 -12.01
N SER A 227 -9.98 9.98 -10.92
CA SER A 227 -10.08 9.38 -9.58
C SER A 227 -9.83 10.45 -8.52
N PRO A 228 -10.20 10.22 -7.25
CA PRO A 228 -9.92 11.16 -6.16
C PRO A 228 -8.42 11.30 -5.92
N ASP A 229 -7.76 10.19 -5.58
CA ASP A 229 -6.34 10.12 -5.24
C ASP A 229 -5.77 8.71 -5.47
N TRP A 230 -6.28 8.01 -6.49
CA TRP A 230 -5.97 6.61 -6.73
C TRP A 230 -4.83 6.42 -7.73
N CYS A 231 -3.89 5.55 -7.37
CA CYS A 231 -2.69 5.30 -8.14
C CYS A 231 -2.45 3.81 -8.40
N VAL A 232 -1.58 3.56 -9.38
CA VAL A 232 -0.91 2.28 -9.62
C VAL A 232 0.60 2.50 -9.59
N GLY A 233 1.37 1.47 -9.25
CA GLY A 233 2.81 1.62 -9.17
C GLY A 233 3.53 0.44 -8.53
N ILE A 234 4.85 0.58 -8.43
CA ILE A 234 5.72 -0.30 -7.65
C ILE A 234 6.47 0.53 -6.61
N SER A 235 6.77 -0.07 -5.46
CA SER A 235 7.55 0.57 -4.40
C SER A 235 8.74 -0.30 -4.02
N SER A 236 9.93 0.29 -4.03
CA SER A 236 11.17 -0.27 -3.50
C SER A 236 11.51 -1.69 -3.99
N VAL A 237 11.25 -1.97 -5.27
CA VAL A 237 11.52 -3.29 -5.87
C VAL A 237 13.02 -3.48 -6.01
N ASN A 238 13.56 -4.57 -5.45
CA ASN A 238 14.99 -4.88 -5.56
C ASN A 238 15.32 -5.56 -6.89
N LEU A 239 16.24 -4.98 -7.66
CA LEU A 239 16.69 -5.54 -8.94
C LEU A 239 18.03 -6.28 -8.85
N CYS A 240 18.66 -6.26 -7.67
CA CYS A 240 19.88 -6.99 -7.37
C CYS A 240 19.55 -8.37 -6.79
N LEU A 241 20.24 -9.41 -7.28
CA LEU A 241 20.05 -10.78 -6.83
C LEU A 241 21.09 -11.18 -5.78
N PRO A 242 20.78 -12.14 -4.90
CA PRO A 242 21.72 -12.64 -3.89
C PRO A 242 23.01 -13.26 -4.45
N ASP A 243 23.02 -13.63 -5.73
CA ASP A 243 24.20 -14.17 -6.44
C ASP A 243 25.09 -13.06 -7.04
N CYS A 244 24.92 -11.81 -6.61
CA CYS A 244 25.62 -10.62 -7.10
C CYS A 244 25.40 -10.35 -8.59
N THR A 245 24.27 -10.79 -9.13
CA THR A 245 23.83 -10.46 -10.50
C THR A 245 22.58 -9.58 -10.49
N TRP A 246 22.13 -9.24 -11.69
CA TRP A 246 20.97 -8.38 -11.91
C TRP A 246 19.80 -9.21 -12.46
N VAL A 247 18.59 -8.95 -11.98
CA VAL A 247 17.37 -9.59 -12.47
C VAL A 247 17.27 -9.47 -14.02
N PRO A 248 17.05 -10.56 -14.77
CA PRO A 248 16.93 -10.46 -16.24
C PRO A 248 15.61 -9.80 -16.66
N GLU A 249 14.51 -10.14 -16.00
CA GLU A 249 13.17 -9.62 -16.27
C GLU A 249 12.30 -9.74 -15.02
N ARG A 250 11.46 -8.74 -14.76
CA ARG A 250 10.35 -8.79 -13.80
C ARG A 250 9.10 -8.20 -14.42
N THR A 251 7.98 -8.85 -14.15
CA THR A 251 6.66 -8.40 -14.59
C THR A 251 5.77 -8.22 -13.36
N PHE A 252 5.08 -7.08 -13.30
CA PHE A 252 4.19 -6.72 -12.21
C PHE A 252 2.79 -6.47 -12.76
N GLU A 253 1.81 -7.10 -12.13
CA GLU A 253 0.38 -6.81 -12.35
C GLU A 253 -0.02 -5.71 -11.37
N LEU A 254 -0.28 -4.50 -11.86
CA LEU A 254 -0.47 -3.33 -11.00
C LEU A 254 -1.93 -3.23 -10.55
N LEU A 255 -2.10 -3.26 -9.23
CA LEU A 255 -3.38 -3.09 -8.54
C LEU A 255 -3.51 -1.66 -8.00
N PRO A 256 -4.75 -1.15 -7.87
CA PRO A 256 -4.97 0.20 -7.35
C PRO A 256 -4.60 0.33 -5.88
N PHE A 257 -4.05 1.48 -5.53
CA PHE A 257 -3.92 1.95 -4.16
C PHE A 257 -4.46 3.37 -4.01
N ASP A 258 -4.83 3.69 -2.77
CA ASP A 258 -5.34 4.98 -2.33
C ASP A 258 -4.19 5.74 -1.64
N ALA A 259 -3.94 6.98 -2.07
CA ALA A 259 -2.85 7.79 -1.52
C ALA A 259 -3.20 8.39 -0.15
N GLY A 260 -4.47 8.37 0.25
CA GLY A 260 -4.94 8.82 1.55
C GLY A 260 -5.03 10.34 1.70
N THR A 261 -5.25 11.06 0.60
CA THR A 261 -5.31 12.52 0.54
C THR A 261 -6.69 13.06 0.16
N ASP A 262 -7.56 12.24 -0.45
CA ASP A 262 -8.96 12.55 -0.76
C ASP A 262 -9.91 11.38 -0.40
N ASN A 263 -11.10 11.70 0.11
CA ASN A 263 -12.09 10.71 0.57
C ASN A 263 -13.18 10.39 -0.47
N GLY A 264 -12.98 10.75 -1.73
CA GLY A 264 -13.91 10.45 -2.82
C GLY A 264 -14.14 8.95 -2.99
N PRO A 265 -15.38 8.43 -2.93
CA PRO A 265 -15.61 6.99 -3.04
C PRO A 265 -15.62 6.45 -4.47
N THR A 266 -15.70 7.29 -5.50
CA THR A 266 -15.89 6.89 -6.92
C THR A 266 -14.95 7.67 -7.84
N TYR A 267 -14.71 7.16 -9.06
CA TYR A 267 -13.89 7.83 -10.09
C TYR A 267 -14.19 9.32 -10.28
N MET A 268 -15.47 9.69 -10.36
CA MET A 268 -15.91 11.08 -10.61
C MET A 268 -16.45 11.78 -9.36
N SER A 269 -16.03 11.35 -8.17
CA SER A 269 -16.42 12.05 -6.93
C SER A 269 -15.87 13.48 -6.92
N PRO A 270 -16.61 14.46 -6.37
CA PRO A 270 -16.04 15.77 -6.11
C PRO A 270 -14.94 15.66 -5.06
N ASN A 271 -13.95 16.57 -5.15
CA ASN A 271 -12.86 16.67 -4.19
C ASN A 271 -13.38 16.76 -2.75
N ASN A 272 -12.91 15.85 -1.89
CA ASN A 272 -13.24 15.75 -0.48
C ASN A 272 -11.97 15.45 0.34
N PRO A 273 -11.13 16.46 0.63
CA PRO A 273 -9.82 16.26 1.24
C PRO A 273 -9.84 15.39 2.51
N ALA A 274 -8.83 14.53 2.66
CA ALA A 274 -8.58 13.77 3.88
C ALA A 274 -7.78 14.59 4.89
N GLU A 275 -8.45 15.04 5.95
CA GLU A 275 -7.85 15.84 7.02
C GLU A 275 -8.08 15.18 8.40
N PRO A 276 -7.02 14.65 9.06
CA PRO A 276 -5.64 14.50 8.55
C PRO A 276 -5.54 13.47 7.40
N ARG A 277 -4.44 13.51 6.64
CA ARG A 277 -4.12 12.46 5.65
C ARG A 277 -4.14 11.09 6.32
N ILE A 278 -4.64 10.10 5.61
CA ILE A 278 -4.60 8.71 6.03
C ILE A 278 -3.39 8.00 5.41
N PRO A 279 -2.89 6.90 5.99
CA PRO A 279 -1.80 6.14 5.41
C PRO A 279 -2.16 5.56 4.05
N ILE A 280 -1.20 5.57 3.12
CA ILE A 280 -1.33 4.94 1.80
C ILE A 280 -1.70 3.47 1.99
N HIS A 281 -2.72 3.01 1.28
CA HIS A 281 -3.20 1.64 1.41
C HIS A 281 -3.71 1.05 0.10
N PRO A 282 -3.68 -0.28 -0.08
CA PRO A 282 -4.28 -0.91 -1.23
C PRO A 282 -5.79 -0.70 -1.24
N ILE A 283 -6.37 -0.53 -2.44
CA ILE A 283 -7.82 -0.60 -2.60
C ILE A 283 -8.22 -2.07 -2.66
N THR A 284 -9.28 -2.45 -1.95
CA THR A 284 -9.80 -3.82 -1.93
C THR A 284 -11.28 -3.86 -2.24
N THR A 285 -11.80 -5.04 -2.53
CA THR A 285 -13.21 -5.22 -2.88
C THR A 285 -14.19 -5.03 -1.72
N LYS A 286 -13.71 -4.77 -0.49
CA LYS A 286 -14.53 -4.73 0.73
C LYS A 286 -14.48 -3.41 1.51
N LEU A 287 -13.74 -2.39 1.05
CA LEU A 287 -13.57 -1.15 1.81
C LEU A 287 -14.84 -0.27 1.85
N ASP A 288 -15.34 0.13 0.67
CA ASP A 288 -16.53 1.00 0.56
C ASP A 288 -17.48 0.45 -0.51
N LYS A 289 -18.76 0.23 -0.15
CA LYS A 289 -19.78 -0.28 -1.07
C LYS A 289 -19.97 0.55 -2.34
N ARG A 290 -19.70 1.86 -2.24
CA ARG A 290 -19.79 2.84 -3.33
C ARG A 290 -18.61 2.73 -4.30
N SER A 291 -17.49 2.13 -3.88
CA SER A 291 -16.31 2.00 -4.72
C SER A 291 -16.59 1.20 -6.00
N PRO A 292 -16.05 1.60 -7.16
CA PRO A 292 -16.11 0.80 -8.39
C PRO A 292 -15.40 -0.55 -8.24
N PHE A 293 -14.51 -0.68 -7.27
CA PHE A 293 -13.80 -1.92 -6.99
C PHE A 293 -14.54 -2.83 -6.00
N TYR A 294 -15.62 -2.37 -5.36
CA TYR A 294 -16.34 -3.16 -4.37
C TYR A 294 -17.13 -4.30 -4.99
N SER A 295 -16.96 -5.49 -4.42
CA SER A 295 -17.69 -6.70 -4.77
C SER A 295 -18.01 -7.50 -3.52
N GLU A 296 -19.24 -8.02 -3.40
CA GLU A 296 -19.59 -8.99 -2.34
C GLU A 296 -19.15 -10.41 -2.71
N GLU A 297 -18.94 -10.68 -4.01
CA GLU A 297 -18.75 -12.03 -4.57
C GLU A 297 -17.28 -12.43 -4.67
N THR A 298 -16.37 -11.47 -4.92
CA THR A 298 -14.95 -11.74 -5.12
C THR A 298 -14.06 -10.83 -4.24
N ASP A 299 -12.89 -11.35 -3.90
CA ASP A 299 -11.79 -10.63 -3.22
C ASP A 299 -10.67 -10.24 -4.19
N VAL A 300 -10.87 -10.48 -5.49
CA VAL A 300 -9.89 -10.25 -6.55
C VAL A 300 -10.29 -9.02 -7.37
N ILE A 301 -9.34 -8.10 -7.52
CA ILE A 301 -9.42 -6.96 -8.46
C ILE A 301 -8.56 -7.34 -9.67
N ALA A 302 -9.08 -7.13 -10.88
CA ALA A 302 -8.28 -7.30 -12.10
C ALA A 302 -7.17 -6.23 -12.15
N PRO A 303 -5.99 -6.53 -12.72
CA PRO A 303 -4.94 -5.54 -12.84
C PRO A 303 -5.37 -4.38 -13.74
N LEU A 304 -5.05 -3.16 -13.29
CA LEU A 304 -5.31 -1.93 -14.04
C LEU A 304 -4.23 -1.67 -15.09
N ALA A 305 -3.02 -2.15 -14.83
CA ALA A 305 -1.89 -2.03 -15.73
C ALA A 305 -0.90 -3.16 -15.49
N ARG A 306 0.05 -3.32 -16.41
CA ARG A 306 1.19 -4.22 -16.27
C ARG A 306 2.48 -3.42 -16.45
N LEU A 307 3.46 -3.68 -15.61
CA LEU A 307 4.80 -3.12 -15.72
C LEU A 307 5.80 -4.25 -16.00
N VAL A 308 6.59 -4.11 -17.05
CA VAL A 308 7.66 -5.05 -17.40
C VAL A 308 9.00 -4.33 -17.29
N LEU A 309 9.88 -4.82 -16.43
CA LEU A 309 11.25 -4.36 -16.27
C LEU A 309 12.17 -5.41 -16.90
N ARG A 310 12.88 -5.06 -17.98
CA ARG A 310 13.77 -5.99 -18.70
C ARG A 310 15.18 -5.43 -18.70
N ARG A 311 16.14 -6.24 -18.28
CA ARG A 311 17.55 -5.87 -18.32
C ARG A 311 18.04 -5.86 -19.77
N GLU A 312 18.48 -4.71 -20.24
CA GLU A 312 19.00 -4.54 -21.60
C GLU A 312 20.50 -4.80 -21.66
N GLU A 313 21.23 -4.24 -20.70
CA GLU A 313 22.69 -4.18 -20.74
C GLU A 313 23.28 -4.28 -19.33
N ILE A 314 24.43 -4.95 -19.22
CA ILE A 314 25.30 -4.89 -18.05
C ILE A 314 26.47 -3.95 -18.38
N ILE A 315 26.57 -2.86 -17.63
CA ILE A 315 27.61 -1.87 -17.77
C ILE A 315 28.71 -2.21 -16.78
N LYS A 316 29.88 -2.59 -17.28
CA LYS A 316 31.01 -2.99 -16.43
C LYS A 316 31.43 -1.85 -15.50
N SER A 317 31.48 -2.14 -14.22
CA SER A 317 31.88 -1.17 -13.19
C SER A 317 32.56 -1.86 -12.02
N GLU A 318 33.39 -1.10 -11.32
CA GLU A 318 33.97 -1.52 -10.05
C GLU A 318 33.07 -1.10 -8.90
N CYS A 319 33.09 -1.89 -7.82
CA CYS A 319 32.41 -1.53 -6.59
C CYS A 319 33.03 -0.25 -6.02
N LYS A 320 32.19 0.75 -5.77
CA LYS A 320 32.59 2.03 -5.19
C LYS A 320 32.20 2.09 -3.71
N SER A 321 32.79 3.03 -2.98
CA SER A 321 32.27 3.42 -1.67
C SER A 321 30.87 4.04 -1.79
N VAL A 322 30.11 4.07 -0.71
CA VAL A 322 28.77 4.67 -0.68
C VAL A 322 28.86 6.16 -1.02
N GLU A 323 29.87 6.85 -0.48
CA GLU A 323 30.12 8.27 -0.71
C GLU A 323 30.38 8.57 -2.19
N GLU A 324 31.09 7.68 -2.89
CA GLU A 324 31.32 7.80 -4.32
C GLU A 324 30.04 7.60 -5.13
N TYR A 325 29.20 6.60 -4.79
CA TYR A 325 27.91 6.42 -5.44
C TYR A 325 27.01 7.64 -5.25
N GLN A 326 26.92 8.15 -4.03
CA GLN A 326 26.14 9.34 -3.68
C GLN A 326 26.62 10.58 -4.43
N LYS A 327 27.94 10.79 -4.52
CA LYS A 327 28.53 11.92 -5.25
C LYS A 327 28.21 11.88 -6.75
N VAL A 328 28.30 10.70 -7.36
CA VAL A 328 27.96 10.51 -8.78
C VAL A 328 26.47 10.76 -9.02
N ALA A 329 25.60 10.23 -8.15
CA ALA A 329 24.16 10.42 -8.20
C ALA A 329 23.76 11.91 -8.08
N PHE A 330 24.32 12.61 -7.09
CA PHE A 330 24.09 14.04 -6.88
C PHE A 330 24.45 14.88 -8.11
N ASN A 331 25.63 14.60 -8.70
CA ASN A 331 26.07 15.32 -9.89
C ASN A 331 25.13 15.05 -11.07
N ALA A 332 24.77 13.79 -11.33
CA ALA A 332 23.90 13.44 -12.46
C ALA A 332 22.53 14.13 -12.38
N THR A 333 21.87 14.05 -11.22
CA THR A 333 20.53 14.61 -10.99
C THR A 333 20.49 16.13 -11.09
N ASN A 334 21.57 16.82 -10.69
CA ASN A 334 21.65 18.28 -10.81
C ASN A 334 22.07 18.74 -12.22
N THR A 335 22.94 18.00 -12.91
CA THR A 335 23.34 18.37 -14.29
C THR A 335 22.24 18.19 -15.32
N SER A 336 21.26 17.30 -15.10
CA SER A 336 20.10 17.19 -16.00
C SER A 336 19.25 18.47 -16.08
N GLU A 337 19.32 19.34 -15.06
CA GLU A 337 18.61 20.63 -15.07
C GLU A 337 19.21 21.62 -16.08
N ASP A 338 20.55 21.67 -16.19
CA ASP A 338 21.23 22.62 -17.09
C ASP A 338 20.92 22.34 -18.56
N GLU A 339 20.59 21.10 -18.91
CA GLU A 339 20.21 20.72 -20.27
C GLU A 339 18.71 20.95 -20.53
N GLU A 340 17.82 20.62 -19.58
CA GLU A 340 16.38 20.86 -19.71
C GLU A 340 16.03 22.36 -19.72
N TYR A 341 16.73 23.19 -18.92
CA TYR A 341 16.57 24.65 -18.96
C TYR A 341 17.07 25.27 -20.27
N LYS A 342 18.14 24.73 -20.86
CA LYS A 342 18.64 25.19 -22.17
C LYS A 342 17.65 24.88 -23.29
N ASP A 343 16.97 23.74 -23.24
CA ASP A 343 15.98 23.37 -24.25
C ASP A 343 14.71 24.22 -24.16
N ARG A 344 14.23 24.53 -22.94
CA ARG A 344 13.08 25.43 -22.73
C ARG A 344 13.36 26.90 -23.08
N SER A 345 14.62 27.33 -23.09
CA SER A 345 15.00 28.68 -23.53
C SER A 345 15.10 28.84 -25.05
N LYS A 346 14.99 27.73 -25.81
CA LYS A 346 15.09 27.68 -27.27
C LYS A 346 13.76 27.41 -27.98
N SER A 347 12.70 27.10 -27.23
CA SER A 347 11.30 27.04 -27.68
C SER A 347 10.57 28.33 -27.34
#